data_AF-A0A969DSB9-F1
#
_entry.id   AF-A0A969DSB9-F1
#
_cell.length_a   1.000
_cell.length_b   1.000
_cell.length_c   1.000
_cell.angle_alpha   90.00
_cell.angle_beta   90.00
_cell.angle_gamma   90.00
#
_symmetry.space_group_name_H-M   'P 1'
#
loop_
_entity.id
_entity.type
_entity.pdbx_description
1 polymer ?
#
loop_
_entity_poly.entity_id
_entity_poly.type
_entity_poly.pdbx_seq_one_letter_code
_entity_poly.pdbx_strand_id
1 'polypeptide(L)' 'MFENDLFKGDKGEFEMVINYLDNCTNKEEAMDFINSNYIVKKKWDIEKEEVMEFLGVLHRRFPK' A
#
# COMPACT_ATOMS: atom_id res chain seq x y z
N MET A 1 -6.40 -7.09 9.09
CA MET A 1 -4.97 -7.39 8.83
C MET A 1 -4.74 -7.21 7.35
N PHE A 2 -4.16 -6.08 6.95
CA PHE A 2 -3.92 -5.74 5.53
C PHE A 2 -3.21 -6.86 4.77
N GLU A 3 -2.26 -7.54 5.43
CA GLU A 3 -1.51 -8.70 4.94
C GLU A 3 -2.39 -9.83 4.37
N ASN A 4 -3.53 -10.14 4.99
CA ASN A 4 -4.33 -11.30 4.56
C ASN A 4 -5.34 -10.94 3.45
N ASP A 5 -5.87 -9.73 3.50
CA ASP A 5 -6.96 -9.30 2.61
C ASP A 5 -6.43 -8.67 1.32
N LEU A 6 -5.38 -7.83 1.41
CA LEU A 6 -4.75 -7.18 0.26
C LEU A 6 -3.62 -8.01 -0.35
N PHE A 7 -2.84 -8.66 0.51
CA PHE A 7 -1.67 -9.44 0.10
C PHE A 7 -1.94 -10.95 0.12
N LYS A 8 -3.18 -11.39 0.36
CA LYS A 8 -3.57 -12.82 0.39
C LYS A 8 -2.75 -13.68 1.37
N GLY A 9 -2.25 -13.07 2.44
CA GLY A 9 -1.40 -13.71 3.45
C GLY A 9 0.09 -13.67 3.12
N ASP A 10 0.47 -12.98 2.05
CA ASP A 10 1.86 -12.84 1.63
C ASP A 10 2.57 -11.78 2.48
N LYS A 11 3.04 -12.24 3.64
CA LYS A 11 3.76 -11.43 4.62
C LYS A 11 5.03 -10.80 4.04
N GLY A 12 5.74 -11.53 3.19
CA GLY A 12 6.95 -11.06 2.54
C GLY A 12 6.65 -9.87 1.63
N GLU A 13 5.56 -9.96 0.86
CA GLU A 13 5.13 -8.86 0.00
C GLU A 13 4.68 -7.64 0.81
N PHE A 14 3.91 -7.84 1.89
CA PHE A 14 3.53 -6.74 2.79
C PHE A 14 4.74 -6.05 3.43
N GLU A 15 5.68 -6.80 4.00
CA GLU A 15 6.91 -6.23 4.59
C GLU A 15 7.75 -5.50 3.53
N MET A 16 7.86 -6.06 2.33
CA MET A 16 8.57 -5.43 1.21
C MET A 16 7.92 -4.10 0.82
N VAL A 17 6.58 -4.05 0.74
CA VAL A 17 5.85 -2.81 0.48
C VAL A 17 6.07 -1.82 1.60
N ILE A 18 5.85 -2.19 2.85
CA ILE A 18 6.04 -1.27 3.97
C ILE A 18 7.47 -0.74 4.01
N ASN A 19 8.48 -1.57 3.76
CA ASN A 19 9.88 -1.15 3.70
C ASN A 19 10.16 -0.22 2.50
N TYR A 20 9.56 -0.50 1.34
CA TYR A 20 9.66 0.37 0.17
C TYR A 20 9.04 1.74 0.44
N LEU A 21 7.85 1.74 1.04
CA LEU A 21 7.17 2.95 1.47
C LEU A 21 7.99 3.67 2.53
N ASP A 22 8.58 3.00 3.52
CA ASP A 22 9.43 3.63 4.53
C ASP A 22 10.69 4.29 3.92
N ASN A 23 11.19 3.77 2.79
CA ASN A 23 12.29 4.36 2.03
C ASN A 23 11.85 5.44 1.03
N CYS A 24 10.57 5.56 0.70
CA CYS A 24 10.09 6.63 -0.16
C CYS A 24 10.26 7.98 0.56
N THR A 25 10.81 8.97 -0.14
CA THR A 25 11.02 10.31 0.46
C THR A 25 9.70 11.07 0.57
N ASN A 26 8.79 10.83 -0.39
CA ASN A 26 7.54 11.57 -0.52
C ASN A 26 6.35 10.62 -0.65
N LYS A 27 5.19 11.09 -0.15
CA LYS A 27 3.90 10.40 -0.30
C LYS A 27 3.57 10.09 -1.77
N GLU A 28 3.94 10.97 -2.70
CA GLU A 28 3.65 10.78 -4.12
C GLU A 28 4.34 9.53 -4.70
N GLU A 29 5.62 9.28 -4.39
CA GLU A 29 6.31 8.06 -4.80
C GLU A 29 5.65 6.81 -4.21
N ALA A 30 5.35 6.87 -2.92
CA ALA A 30 4.66 5.80 -2.21
C ALA A 30 3.30 5.47 -2.85
N MET A 31 2.52 6.50 -3.18
CA MET A 31 1.21 6.37 -3.81
C MET A 31 1.31 5.87 -5.26
N ASP A 32 2.31 6.33 -6.01
CA ASP A 32 2.56 5.91 -7.39
C ASP A 32 2.95 4.43 -7.44
N PHE A 33 3.80 3.99 -6.50
CA PHE A 33 4.19 2.59 -6.37
C PHE A 33 2.98 1.69 -6.10
N ILE A 34 2.10 2.08 -5.16
CA ILE A 34 0.86 1.33 -4.87
C ILE A 34 -0.09 1.35 -6.06
N ASN A 35 -0.28 2.50 -6.70
CA ASN A 35 -1.13 2.60 -7.88
C ASN A 35 -0.63 1.69 -9.01
N SER A 36 0.63 1.80 -9.38
CA SER A 36 1.19 1.06 -10.51
C SER A 36 1.35 -0.44 -10.25
N ASN A 37 1.80 -0.84 -9.04
CA ASN A 37 2.06 -2.26 -8.75
C ASN A 37 0.86 -3.02 -8.17
N TYR A 38 -0.07 -2.35 -7.49
CA TYR A 38 -1.17 -3.01 -6.81
C TYR A 38 -2.53 -2.67 -7.43
N ILE A 39 -2.86 -1.39 -7.58
CA ILE A 39 -4.16 -0.98 -8.15
C ILE A 39 -4.24 -1.36 -9.64
N VAL A 40 -3.21 -1.06 -10.42
CA VAL A 40 -3.20 -1.38 -11.86
C VAL A 40 -2.82 -2.85 -12.10
N LYS A 41 -1.70 -3.32 -11.52
CA LYS A 41 -1.17 -4.67 -11.77
C LYS A 41 -1.94 -5.79 -11.06
N LYS A 42 -2.29 -5.61 -9.79
CA LYS A 42 -3.05 -6.61 -9.01
C LYS A 42 -4.56 -6.36 -9.00
N LYS A 43 -5.03 -5.31 -9.69
CA LYS A 43 -6.44 -4.91 -9.70
C LYS A 43 -6.99 -4.76 -8.28
N TRP A 44 -6.21 -4.13 -7.39
CA TRP A 44 -6.72 -3.76 -6.08
C TRP A 44 -7.93 -2.85 -6.24
N ASP A 45 -8.99 -3.22 -5.54
CA ASP A 45 -10.25 -2.50 -5.58
C ASP A 45 -10.17 -1.34 -4.60
N ILE A 46 -9.99 -0.13 -5.10
CA ILE A 46 -9.91 1.09 -4.25
C ILE A 46 -11.19 1.34 -3.47
N GLU A 47 -12.31 0.73 -3.88
CA GLU A 47 -13.59 0.78 -3.16
C GLU A 47 -13.62 -0.18 -1.96
N LYS A 48 -12.68 -1.15 -1.87
CA LYS A 48 -12.56 -2.00 -0.67
C LYS A 48 -12.05 -1.18 0.50
N GLU A 49 -12.72 -1.39 1.63
CA GLU A 49 -12.36 -0.80 2.92
C GLU A 49 -10.88 -1.07 3.26
N GLU A 50 -10.38 -2.27 2.99
CA GLU A 50 -8.99 -2.65 3.27
C GLU A 50 -7.98 -1.77 2.51
N VAL A 51 -8.26 -1.46 1.22
CA VAL A 51 -7.40 -0.59 0.40
C VAL A 51 -7.47 0.84 0.92
N MET A 52 -8.67 1.35 1.20
CA MET A 52 -8.85 2.71 1.75
C MET A 52 -8.15 2.88 3.09
N GLU A 53 -8.26 1.90 3.98
CA GLU A 53 -7.56 1.92 5.27
C GLU A 53 -6.05 1.88 5.08
N PHE A 54 -5.53 1.04 4.18
CA PHE A 54 -4.10 0.98 3.88
C PHE A 54 -3.56 2.32 3.33
N LEU A 55 -4.30 2.93 2.40
CA LEU A 55 -3.99 4.26 1.87
C LEU A 55 -4.07 5.34 2.98
N GLY A 56 -5.00 5.20 3.92
CA GLY A 56 -5.14 6.07 5.09
C GLY A 56 -3.96 5.94 6.06
N VAL A 57 -3.46 4.73 6.29
CA VAL A 57 -2.23 4.48 7.08
C VAL A 57 -1.03 5.11 6.38
N LEU A 58 -0.92 4.93 5.07
CA LEU A 58 0.08 5.59 4.23
C LEU A 58 0.03 7.12 4.37
N HIS A 59 -1.16 7.69 4.25
CA HIS A 59 -1.40 9.13 4.44
C HIS A 59 -1.00 9.64 5.83
N ARG A 60 -1.21 8.83 6.87
CA ARG A 60 -0.79 9.15 8.25
C ARG A 60 0.72 9.01 8.45
N ARG A 61 1.36 8.07 7.76
CA ARG A 61 2.78 7.78 7.88
C ARG A 61 3.66 8.81 7.16
N PHE A 62 3.12 9.44 6.12
CA PHE A 62 3.71 10.61 5.47
C PHE A 62 2.95 11.90 5.85
N PRO A 63 3.12 12.42 7.07
CA PRO A 63 2.76 13.79 7.34
C PRO A 63 3.69 14.67 6.50
N LYS A 64 3.05 15.48 5.66
CA LYS A 64 3.61 16.48 4.75
C LYS A 64 4.87 17.19 5.25
#